data_AF-A0A5J9VAT9-F1
#
_entry.id   AF-A0A5J9VAT9-F1
#
_cell.length_a   1.000
_cell.length_b   1.000
_cell.length_c   1.000
_cell.angle_alpha   90.00
_cell.angle_beta   90.00
_cell.angle_gamma   90.00
#
_symmetry.space_group_name_H-M   'P 1'
#
loop_
_entity.id
_entity.type
_entity.pdbx_description
1 polymer ?
#
loop_
_entity_poly.entity_id
_entity_poly.type
_entity_poly.pdbx_seq_one_letter_code
_entity_poly.pdbx_strand_id
1 'polypeptide(L)'
;FAPAIPSSMERLKGLEVLDLAHNNLSGNIPEFLGRMKSLVNGNQGLCGGIPELKLPLCSTSADTTKKRSSYADLVHATKGFASENLIGVGSFGSVYKGGMMIHNQQVIIAVKVLNLSNMGLLKVLLRNGHDFKALV
;
A
#
# COMPACT_ATOMS: atom_id res chain seq x y z
N PHE A 1 -7.80 -9.31 10.59
CA PHE A 1 -7.82 -8.64 9.27
C PHE A 1 -7.97 -9.70 8.19
N ALA A 2 -8.93 -9.54 7.28
CA ALA A 2 -9.10 -10.39 6.10
C ALA A 2 -8.13 -9.94 4.99
N PRO A 3 -7.35 -10.83 4.36
CA PRO A 3 -6.44 -10.46 3.28
C PRO A 3 -7.22 -10.10 2.00
N ALA A 4 -6.66 -9.18 1.22
CA ALA A 4 -7.17 -8.82 -0.10
C ALA A 4 -6.52 -9.65 -1.20
N ILE A 5 -7.23 -9.81 -2.32
CA ILE A 5 -6.71 -10.56 -3.47
C ILE A 5 -5.67 -9.70 -4.20
N PRO A 6 -4.39 -10.15 -4.28
CA PRO A 6 -3.34 -9.33 -4.87
C PRO A 6 -3.43 -9.33 -6.41
N SER A 7 -3.33 -8.15 -7.02
CA SER A 7 -3.29 -7.99 -8.49
C SER A 7 -2.12 -8.74 -9.15
N SER A 8 -1.06 -9.03 -8.41
CA SER A 8 0.09 -9.80 -8.89
C SER A 8 -0.25 -11.21 -9.36
N MET A 9 -1.40 -11.77 -8.96
CA MET A 9 -1.88 -13.07 -9.45
C MET A 9 -2.17 -13.08 -10.95
N GLU A 10 -2.40 -11.92 -11.57
CA GLU A 10 -2.52 -11.78 -13.04
C GLU A 10 -1.27 -12.29 -13.77
N ARG A 11 -0.10 -12.24 -13.11
CA ARG A 11 1.18 -12.69 -13.68
C ARG A 11 1.34 -14.20 -13.71
N LEU A 12 0.46 -14.96 -13.06
CA LEU A 12 0.49 -16.43 -13.00
C LEU A 12 -0.05 -17.00 -14.31
N LYS A 13 0.79 -16.99 -15.35
CA LYS A 13 0.50 -17.65 -16.64
C LYS A 13 0.53 -19.17 -16.44
N GLY A 14 -0.51 -19.87 -16.90
CA GLY A 14 -0.62 -21.34 -16.76
C GLY A 14 -1.39 -21.81 -15.53
N LEU A 15 -2.04 -20.89 -14.79
CA LEU A 15 -2.99 -21.25 -13.75
C LEU A 15 -4.28 -21.78 -14.40
N GLU A 16 -4.50 -23.09 -14.33
CA GLU A 16 -5.69 -23.74 -14.90
C GLU A 16 -6.83 -23.86 -13.89
N VAL A 17 -6.48 -24.06 -12.61
CA VAL A 17 -7.42 -24.23 -11.51
C VAL A 17 -7.10 -23.24 -10.40
N LEU A 18 -8.12 -22.50 -9.97
CA LEU A 18 -8.03 -21.59 -8.83
C LEU A 18 -9.33 -21.71 -8.03
N ASP A 19 -9.25 -22.31 -6.86
CA ASP A 19 -10.33 -22.36 -5.89
C ASP A 19 -10.00 -21.45 -4.71
N LEU A 20 -10.81 -20.42 -4.54
CA LEU A 20 -10.71 -19.44 -3.47
C LEU A 20 -12.05 -19.30 -2.73
N ALA A 21 -13.03 -20.16 -3.04
CA ALA A 21 -14.32 -20.15 -2.38
C ALA A 21 -14.16 -20.42 -0.88
N HIS A 22 -15.13 -19.98 -0.08
CA HIS A 22 -15.22 -20.25 1.35
C HIS A 22 -14.00 -19.79 2.17
N ASN A 23 -13.38 -18.67 1.77
CA ASN A 23 -12.33 -18.02 2.54
C ASN A 23 -12.85 -16.76 3.23
N ASN A 24 -12.00 -16.12 4.01
CA ASN A 24 -12.29 -14.83 4.63
C ASN A 24 -11.61 -13.69 3.86
N LEU A 25 -11.75 -13.66 2.52
CA LEU A 25 -11.18 -12.62 1.67
C LEU A 25 -12.01 -11.33 1.74
N SER A 26 -11.35 -10.20 1.53
CA SER A 26 -12.00 -8.89 1.50
C SER A 26 -11.43 -7.92 0.48
N GLY A 27 -12.19 -6.87 0.16
CA GLY A 27 -11.77 -5.80 -0.75
C GLY A 27 -12.21 -6.01 -2.19
N ASN A 28 -11.72 -5.14 -3.09
CA ASN A 28 -12.15 -5.14 -4.49
C ASN A 28 -11.66 -6.38 -5.23
N ILE A 29 -12.55 -6.97 -6.05
CA ILE A 29 -12.17 -8.07 -6.96
C ILE A 29 -11.40 -7.51 -8.16
N PRO A 30 -10.15 -7.94 -8.41
CA PRO A 30 -9.42 -7.58 -9.62
C PRO A 30 -10.13 -8.07 -10.88
N GLU A 31 -10.09 -7.29 -11.97
CA GLU A 31 -10.82 -7.56 -13.21
C GLU A 31 -10.56 -8.96 -13.80
N PHE A 32 -9.30 -9.41 -13.78
CA PHE A 32 -8.92 -10.73 -14.29
C PHE A 32 -9.60 -11.90 -13.54
N LEU A 33 -9.96 -11.71 -12.26
CA LEU A 33 -10.73 -12.68 -11.47
C LEU A 33 -12.23 -12.40 -11.48
N GLY A 34 -12.66 -11.22 -11.93
CA GLY A 34 -14.08 -10.85 -12.00
C GLY A 34 -14.90 -11.84 -12.80
N ARG A 35 -14.29 -12.54 -13.77
CA ARG A 35 -14.92 -13.58 -14.58
C ARG A 35 -15.07 -14.93 -13.85
N MET A 36 -14.47 -15.10 -12.68
CA MET A 36 -14.48 -16.34 -11.90
C MET A 36 -15.58 -16.31 -10.84
N LYS A 37 -16.72 -16.97 -11.11
CA LYS A 37 -17.88 -16.98 -10.20
C LYS A 37 -17.62 -17.67 -8.86
N SER A 38 -16.73 -18.66 -8.82
CA SER A 38 -16.40 -19.42 -7.60
C SER A 38 -15.80 -18.54 -6.51
N LEU A 39 -15.08 -17.48 -6.87
CA LEU A 39 -14.39 -16.58 -5.95
C LEU A 39 -15.34 -15.90 -4.97
N VAL A 40 -16.55 -15.57 -5.41
CA VAL A 40 -17.53 -14.85 -4.60
C VAL A 40 -18.17 -15.77 -3.55
N ASN A 41 -18.23 -17.07 -3.83
CA ASN A 41 -18.89 -18.01 -2.95
C ASN A 41 -18.14 -18.12 -1.61
N GLY A 42 -18.81 -17.74 -0.51
CA GLY A 42 -18.26 -17.83 0.84
C GLY A 42 -17.27 -16.74 1.27
N ASN A 43 -16.96 -15.74 0.44
CA ASN A 43 -16.08 -14.60 0.78
C ASN A 43 -16.89 -13.32 1.04
N GLN A 44 -17.38 -13.14 2.27
CA GLN A 44 -18.32 -12.07 2.61
C GLN A 44 -17.73 -10.64 2.56
N GLY A 45 -16.41 -10.49 2.58
CA GLY A 45 -15.74 -9.19 2.57
C GLY A 45 -15.46 -8.63 1.17
N LEU A 46 -15.79 -9.36 0.10
CA LEU A 46 -15.54 -8.93 -1.27
C LEU A 46 -16.55 -7.89 -1.74
N CYS A 47 -16.06 -6.95 -2.54
CA CYS A 47 -16.84 -5.86 -3.09
C CYS A 47 -16.38 -5.54 -4.53
N GLY A 48 -17.17 -4.74 -5.25
CA GLY A 48 -16.83 -4.28 -6.60
C GLY A 48 -16.75 -5.41 -7.63
N GLY A 49 -15.75 -5.35 -8.51
CA GLY A 49 -15.63 -6.26 -9.66
C GLY A 49 -16.60 -5.95 -10.80
N ILE A 50 -16.84 -6.95 -11.65
CA ILE A 50 -17.75 -6.80 -12.80
C ILE A 50 -19.23 -6.86 -12.34
N PRO A 51 -20.16 -6.13 -12.99
CA PRO A 51 -21.57 -6.04 -12.57
C PRO A 51 -22.29 -7.38 -12.42
N GLU A 52 -21.88 -8.41 -13.17
CA GLU A 52 -22.48 -9.74 -13.17
C GLU A 52 -22.33 -10.48 -11.82
N LEU A 53 -21.37 -10.07 -10.99
CA LEU A 53 -21.11 -10.68 -9.69
C LEU A 53 -22.08 -10.23 -8.60
N LYS A 54 -22.89 -9.18 -8.84
CA LYS A 54 -23.89 -8.65 -7.88
C LYS A 54 -23.32 -8.37 -6.49
N LEU A 55 -22.09 -7.85 -6.42
CA LEU A 55 -21.44 -7.49 -5.18
C LEU A 55 -21.75 -6.04 -4.78
N PRO A 56 -21.67 -5.70 -3.48
CA PRO A 56 -21.73 -4.31 -3.05
C PRO A 56 -20.60 -3.52 -3.70
N LEU A 57 -20.87 -2.27 -4.06
CA LEU A 57 -19.79 -1.34 -4.39
C LEU A 57 -18.87 -1.23 -3.19
N CYS A 58 -17.56 -1.32 -3.44
CA CYS A 58 -16.60 -1.12 -2.36
C CYS A 58 -16.88 0.23 -1.72
N SER A 59 -17.17 0.22 -0.42
CA SER A 59 -17.33 1.44 0.34
C SER A 59 -16.02 2.19 0.23
N THR A 60 -15.98 3.18 -0.66
CA THR A 60 -14.97 4.21 -0.64
C THR A 60 -15.27 5.03 0.60
N SER A 61 -14.91 4.49 1.78
CA SER A 61 -14.64 5.37 2.92
C SER A 61 -13.69 6.41 2.38
N ALA A 62 -14.09 7.68 2.47
CA ALA A 62 -13.33 8.83 1.98
C ALA A 62 -11.82 8.56 2.00
N ASP A 63 -11.23 8.56 0.81
CA ASP A 63 -9.82 8.84 0.62
C ASP A 63 -8.82 7.92 1.36
N THR A 64 -8.67 6.69 0.89
CA THR A 64 -7.30 6.20 0.67
C THR A 64 -6.88 6.50 -0.75
N THR A 65 -6.82 7.77 -1.15
CA THR A 65 -5.56 8.11 -1.80
C THR A 65 -4.49 7.63 -0.84
N LYS A 66 -3.69 6.68 -1.30
CA LYS A 66 -2.30 6.60 -0.88
C LYS A 66 -1.79 8.02 -1.20
N LYS A 67 -2.01 8.98 -0.29
CA LYS A 67 -1.66 10.39 -0.48
C LYS A 67 -0.16 10.37 -0.51
N ARG A 68 0.37 10.20 -1.72
CA ARG A 68 1.79 10.17 -1.99
C ARG A 68 2.22 11.59 -1.70
N SER A 69 2.82 11.81 -0.54
CA SER A 69 3.46 13.08 -0.22
C SER A 69 4.31 13.46 -1.43
N SER A 70 4.09 14.67 -1.95
CA SER A 70 4.92 15.18 -3.03
C SER A 70 6.36 15.25 -2.52
N TYR A 71 7.34 15.16 -3.42
CA TYR A 71 8.73 15.40 -3.04
C TYR A 71 8.90 16.78 -2.38
N ALA A 72 8.15 17.79 -2.84
CA ALA A 72 8.11 19.12 -2.23
C ALA A 72 7.62 19.08 -0.77
N ASP A 73 6.60 18.27 -0.46
CA ASP A 73 6.10 18.10 0.90
C ASP A 73 7.16 17.45 1.81
N LEU A 74 7.89 16.46 1.27
CA LEU A 74 8.98 15.81 1.98
C LEU A 74 10.17 16.76 2.21
N VAL A 75 10.52 17.58 1.22
CA VAL A 75 11.54 18.63 1.33
C VAL A 75 11.15 19.63 2.40
N HIS A 76 9.93 20.14 2.39
CA HIS A 76 9.46 21.07 3.42
C HIS A 76 9.46 20.42 4.80
N ALA A 77 8.91 19.20 4.93
CA ALA A 77 8.83 18.49 6.21
C ALA A 77 10.20 18.22 6.83
N THR A 78 11.22 17.98 6.01
CA THR A 78 12.60 17.66 6.45
C THR A 78 13.55 18.86 6.43
N LYS A 79 13.05 20.07 6.13
CA LYS A 79 13.85 21.29 5.92
C LYS A 79 14.96 21.11 4.88
N GLY A 80 14.61 20.53 3.73
CA GLY A 80 15.56 20.23 2.67
C GLY A 80 16.51 19.10 2.99
N PHE A 81 16.08 18.11 3.77
CA PHE A 81 16.92 17.01 4.24
C PHE A 81 18.15 17.50 5.03
N ALA A 82 17.95 18.49 5.90
CA ALA A 82 19.01 19.07 6.73
C ALA A 82 19.69 18.01 7.61
N SER A 83 21.00 18.12 7.81
CA SER A 83 21.79 17.17 8.62
C SER A 83 21.35 17.11 10.09
N GLU A 84 20.80 18.20 10.63
CA GLU A 84 20.18 18.24 11.97
C GLU A 84 19.00 17.26 12.12
N ASN A 85 18.37 16.91 11.00
CA ASN A 85 17.24 15.99 10.96
C ASN A 85 17.68 14.56 10.61
N LEU A 86 18.97 14.31 10.36
CA LEU A 86 19.47 12.96 10.05
C LEU A 86 19.36 12.07 11.29
N ILE A 87 18.58 11.00 11.18
CA ILE A 87 18.45 9.97 12.22
C ILE A 87 19.57 8.92 12.06
N GLY A 88 19.92 8.57 10.82
CA GLY A 88 20.99 7.61 10.55
C GLY A 88 21.20 7.31 9.07
N VAL A 89 22.36 6.74 8.78
CA VAL A 89 22.78 6.30 7.44
C VAL A 89 22.97 4.79 7.46
N GLY A 90 22.40 4.10 6.47
CA GLY A 90 22.60 2.67 6.26
C GLY A 90 23.02 2.36 4.83
N SER A 91 23.24 1.08 4.54
CA SER A 91 23.66 0.59 3.23
C SER A 91 22.74 0.99 2.07
N PHE A 92 21.46 1.23 2.36
CA PHE A 92 20.44 1.57 1.37
C PHE A 92 20.08 3.06 1.33
N GLY A 93 20.80 3.91 2.08
CA GLY A 93 20.59 5.35 2.11
C GLY A 93 20.37 5.93 3.52
N SER A 94 19.78 7.12 3.58
CA SER A 94 19.71 7.94 4.79
C SER A 94 18.28 8.11 5.28
N VAL A 95 18.08 8.17 6.60
CA VAL A 95 16.77 8.39 7.22
C VAL A 95 16.74 9.74 7.91
N TYR A 96 15.76 10.58 7.58
CA TYR A 96 15.57 11.91 8.14
C TYR A 96 14.29 12.00 8.95
N LYS A 97 14.30 12.78 10.03
CA LYS A 97 13.13 13.22 10.77
C LYS A 97 12.45 14.35 10.00
N GLY A 98 11.13 14.33 9.93
CA GLY A 98 10.34 15.44 9.37
C GLY A 98 9.08 15.71 10.17
N GLY A 99 8.56 16.93 10.08
CA GLY A 99 7.28 17.31 10.66
C GLY A 99 6.26 17.63 9.57
N MET A 100 5.12 16.93 9.55
CA MET A 100 4.06 17.14 8.57
C MET A 100 2.74 17.49 9.28
N MET A 101 2.03 18.49 8.76
CA MET A 101 0.72 18.87 9.29
C MET A 101 -0.37 17.98 8.69
N ILE A 102 -1.05 17.20 9.53
CA ILE A 102 -2.17 16.34 9.15
C ILE A 102 -3.35 16.65 10.08
N HIS A 103 -4.52 16.99 9.53
CA HIS A 103 -5.70 17.38 10.32
C HIS A 103 -5.40 18.43 11.42
N ASN A 104 -4.58 19.44 11.07
CA ASN A 104 -4.16 20.51 11.98
C ASN A 104 -3.31 20.04 13.18
N GLN A 105 -2.75 18.83 13.10
CA GLN A 105 -1.85 18.26 14.09
C GLN A 105 -0.47 18.02 13.47
N GLN A 106 0.59 18.32 14.22
CA GLN A 106 1.95 18.04 13.78
C GLN A 106 2.27 16.56 14.00
N VAL A 107 2.48 15.85 12.90
CA VAL A 107 2.90 14.45 12.90
C VAL A 107 4.39 14.38 12.59
N ILE A 108 5.14 13.72 13.47
CA ILE A 108 6.55 13.44 13.24
C ILE A 108 6.66 12.18 12.38
N ILE A 109 7.40 12.29 11.27
CA ILE A 109 7.63 11.22 10.32
C ILE A 109 9.13 10.91 10.18
N ALA A 110 9.45 9.73 9.69
CA ALA A 110 10.77 9.35 9.23
C ALA A 110 10.75 9.17 7.71
N VAL A 111 11.61 9.89 6.99
CA VAL A 111 11.73 9.85 5.53
C VAL A 111 13.03 9.14 5.17
N LYS A 112 12.94 7.99 4.51
CA LYS A 112 14.11 7.26 4.02
C LYS A 112 14.41 7.66 2.57
N VAL A 113 15.55 8.32 2.38
CA VAL A 113 16.11 8.67 1.07
C VAL A 113 17.00 7.53 0.61
N LEU A 114 16.65 6.90 -0.51
CA LEU A 114 17.37 5.73 -1.02
C LEU A 114 18.55 6.17 -1.90
N ASN A 115 19.71 5.53 -1.71
CA ASN A 115 20.82 5.68 -2.64
C ASN A 115 20.64 4.71 -3.82
N LEU A 116 20.37 5.25 -5.02
CA LEU A 116 20.06 4.47 -6.22
C LEU A 116 21.29 3.92 -6.95
N SER A 117 22.51 4.19 -6.46
CA SER A 117 23.74 3.65 -7.06
C SER A 117 23.95 2.15 -6.79
N ASN A 118 23.15 1.53 -5.91
CA ASN A 118 23.01 0.07 -5.79
C ASN A 118 21.62 -0.37 -6.27
N MET A 119 21.50 -0.75 -7.54
CA MET A 119 20.27 -1.21 -8.17
C MET A 119 19.79 -2.54 -7.57
N GLY A 120 18.70 -2.52 -6.80
CA GLY A 120 17.97 -3.72 -6.38
C GLY A 120 17.04 -3.47 -5.19
N LEU A 121 15.75 -3.25 -5.47
CA LEU A 121 14.62 -3.18 -4.52
C LEU A 121 14.31 -1.79 -3.91
N LEU A 122 13.38 -1.07 -4.56
CA LEU A 122 12.73 0.13 -4.02
C LEU A 122 11.77 -0.28 -2.88
N LYS A 123 12.09 0.05 -1.62
CA LYS A 123 11.18 -0.11 -0.47
C LYS A 123 11.17 1.18 0.36
N VAL A 124 10.08 1.92 0.30
CA VAL A 124 9.81 3.04 1.21
C VAL A 124 9.16 2.47 2.48
N LEU A 125 9.78 2.69 3.63
CA LEU A 125 9.24 2.31 4.94
C LEU A 125 8.65 3.57 5.59
N LEU A 126 7.35 3.56 5.84
CA LEU A 126 6.68 4.54 6.69
C LEU A 126 6.32 3.85 8.00
N ARG A 127 6.72 4.45 9.13
CA ARG A 127 6.42 3.93 10.47
C ARG A 127 5.21 4.67 11.05
N ASN A 128 4.20 3.92 11.48
CA ASN A 128 3.15 4.38 12.38
C ASN A 128 3.05 3.37 13.54
N GLY A 129 3.47 3.76 14.75
CA GLY A 129 3.43 2.89 15.94
C GLY A 129 4.51 1.78 15.97
N HIS A 130 4.12 0.57 16.39
CA HIS A 130 5.00 -0.62 16.56
C HIS A 130 5.07 -1.53 15.32
N ASP A 131 4.28 -1.29 14.27
CA ASP A 131 4.28 -2.12 13.06
C ASP A 131 5.02 -1.47 11.88
N PHE A 132 5.78 -2.31 11.16
CA PHE A 132 6.45 -1.94 9.92
C PHE A 132 5.55 -2.29 8.73
N LYS A 133 5.10 -1.28 7.97
CA LYS A 133 4.40 -1.53 6.69
C LYS A 133 5.34 -1.25 5.53
N ALA A 134 5.71 -2.31 4.80
CA ALA A 134 6.38 -2.19 3.52
C ALA A 134 5.34 -1.81 2.46
N LEU A 135 5.61 -0.72 1.72
CA LEU A 135 4.76 -0.28 0.63
C LEU A 135 5.41 -0.71 -0.69
N VAL A 136 4.81 -1.70 -1.36
CA VAL A 136 5.02 -1.97 -2.79
C VAL A 136 4.21 -0.97 -3.61
#